data_AF-V9IGJ6-F1
#
_entry.id   AF-V9IGJ6-F1
#
_cell.length_a   1.000
_cell.length_b   1.000
_cell.length_c   1.000
_cell.angle_alpha   90.00
_cell.angle_beta   90.00
_cell.angle_gamma   90.00
#
_symmetry.space_group_name_H-M   'P 1'
#
loop_
_entity.id
_entity.type
_entity.pdbx_description
1 polymer ?
#
loop_
_entity_poly.entity_id
_entity_poly.type
_entity_poly.pdbx_seq_one_letter_code
_entity_poly.pdbx_strand_id
1 'polypeptide(L)'
;MVSFYLKGDSSKFLKALKIFTLAESLGGYESLAELPSVMTHASIPEETKEMLGINDKLIRLSVGLETERDILADLDQALKASQ
;
A
#
# COMPACT_ATOMS: atom_id res chain seq x y z
N MET A 1 3.61 -10.04 4.72
CA MET A 1 2.95 -8.74 4.97
C MET A 1 4.00 -7.71 5.32
N VAL A 2 3.99 -6.57 4.65
CA VAL A 2 4.91 -5.46 4.90
C VAL A 2 4.09 -4.17 4.98
N SER A 3 4.40 -3.32 5.96
CA SER A 3 3.83 -1.97 6.03
C SER A 3 4.95 -0.95 6.12
N PHE A 4 4.75 0.21 5.49
CA PHE A 4 5.71 1.30 5.52
C PHE A 4 5.02 2.66 5.42
N TYR A 5 5.69 3.71 5.90
CA TYR A 5 5.24 5.08 5.73
C TYR A 5 5.91 5.69 4.50
N LEU A 6 5.11 6.16 3.55
CA LEU A 6 5.58 6.79 2.33
C LEU A 6 5.87 8.29 2.57
N LYS A 7 7.04 8.76 2.15
CA LYS A 7 7.36 10.20 2.18
C LYS A 7 6.62 11.00 1.09
N GLY A 8 6.42 10.41 -0.08
CA GLY A 8 5.71 10.99 -1.23
C GLY A 8 4.18 10.94 -1.13
N ASP A 9 3.50 11.11 -2.27
CA ASP A 9 2.05 11.07 -2.41
C ASP A 9 1.54 9.61 -2.54
N SER A 10 0.77 9.17 -1.54
CA SER A 10 0.21 7.82 -1.47
C SER A 10 -0.77 7.52 -2.59
N SER A 11 -1.55 8.50 -3.04
CA SER A 11 -2.49 8.32 -4.15
C SER A 11 -1.74 8.10 -5.47
N LYS A 12 -0.68 8.89 -5.72
CA LYS A 12 0.18 8.70 -6.89
C LYS A 12 0.89 7.36 -6.87
N PHE A 13 1.45 6.96 -5.72
CA PHE A 13 2.10 5.65 -5.56
C PHE A 13 1.14 4.51 -5.91
N LEU A 14 -0.03 4.46 -5.27
CA LEU A 14 -1.00 3.38 -5.47
C LEU A 14 -1.57 3.34 -6.89
N LYS A 15 -1.77 4.50 -7.54
CA LYS A 15 -2.20 4.57 -8.94
C LYS A 15 -1.11 4.18 -9.93
N ALA A 16 0.16 4.29 -9.55
CA ALA A 16 1.28 3.95 -10.42
C ALA A 16 1.58 2.45 -10.43
N LEU A 17 1.20 1.70 -9.38
CA LEU A 17 1.39 0.25 -9.30
C LEU A 17 0.74 -0.48 -10.48
N LYS A 18 1.44 -1.46 -11.03
CA LYS A 18 1.01 -2.24 -12.19
C LYS A 18 0.81 -3.72 -11.88
N ILE A 19 1.53 -4.23 -10.89
CA ILE A 19 1.45 -5.63 -10.44
C ILE A 19 0.58 -5.70 -9.19
N PHE A 20 0.83 -4.82 -8.23
CA PHE A 20 0.01 -4.76 -7.03
C PHE A 20 -1.41 -4.30 -7.35
N THR A 21 -2.39 -5.13 -7.03
CA THR A 21 -3.80 -4.76 -7.15
C THR A 21 -4.25 -4.01 -5.90
N LEU A 22 -4.99 -2.91 -6.08
CA LEU A 22 -5.58 -2.17 -4.96
C LEU A 22 -6.78 -2.97 -4.39
N ALA A 23 -6.60 -3.63 -3.25
CA ALA A 23 -7.64 -4.43 -2.59
C ALA A 23 -7.38 -4.61 -1.09
N GLU A 24 -8.44 -4.88 -0.33
CA GLU A 24 -8.41 -4.99 1.15
C GLU A 24 -7.99 -6.37 1.68
N SER A 25 -7.97 -7.38 0.81
CA SER A 25 -7.64 -8.76 1.15
C SER A 25 -6.12 -8.96 1.36
N LEU A 26 -5.73 -10.16 1.79
CA LEU A 26 -4.32 -10.53 2.02
C LEU A 26 -4.11 -12.04 1.92
N GLY A 27 -2.86 -12.44 1.69
CA GLY A 27 -2.43 -13.86 1.69
C GLY A 27 -2.79 -14.66 0.44
N GLY A 28 -3.27 -13.99 -0.62
CA GLY A 28 -3.47 -14.59 -1.95
C GLY A 28 -2.15 -14.86 -2.68
N TYR A 29 -2.26 -15.48 -3.85
CA TYR A 29 -1.09 -15.67 -4.74
C TYR A 29 -0.74 -14.37 -5.49
N GLU A 30 -1.70 -13.45 -5.57
CA GLU A 30 -1.59 -12.12 -6.14
C GLU A 30 -1.05 -11.10 -5.13
N SER A 31 -0.23 -10.18 -5.60
CA SER A 31 0.24 -9.04 -4.80
C SER A 31 -0.86 -7.99 -4.65
N LEU A 32 -1.14 -7.58 -3.40
CA LEU A 32 -2.15 -6.58 -3.05
C LEU A 32 -1.54 -5.41 -2.29
N ALA A 33 -2.03 -4.21 -2.57
CA ALA A 33 -1.68 -2.99 -1.87
C ALA A 33 -2.95 -2.28 -1.37
N GLU A 34 -2.84 -1.56 -0.27
CA GLU A 34 -3.91 -0.72 0.25
C GLU A 34 -3.41 0.53 0.98
N LEU A 35 -4.32 1.49 1.12
CA LEU A 35 -4.21 2.62 2.04
C LEU A 35 -5.17 2.39 3.22
N PRO A 36 -4.70 1.88 4.37
CA PRO A 36 -5.59 1.47 5.47
C PRO A 36 -6.50 2.60 5.96
N SER A 37 -6.05 3.86 5.95
CA SER A 37 -6.80 5.02 6.48
C SER A 37 -8.15 5.26 5.79
N VAL A 38 -8.28 4.87 4.53
CA VAL A 38 -9.49 5.05 3.69
C VAL A 38 -10.08 3.74 3.17
N MET A 39 -9.49 2.59 3.54
CA MET A 39 -9.92 1.26 3.11
C MET A 39 -10.26 0.42 4.35
N THR A 40 -9.43 -0.57 4.71
CA THR A 40 -9.68 -1.52 5.80
C THR A 40 -9.98 -0.90 7.16
N HIS A 41 -9.46 0.30 7.43
CA HIS A 41 -9.67 1.01 8.70
C HIS A 41 -10.50 2.29 8.53
N ALA A 42 -11.19 2.46 7.39
CA ALA A 42 -12.01 3.64 7.10
C ALA A 42 -13.12 3.90 8.13
N SER A 43 -13.64 2.85 8.78
CA SER A 43 -14.68 2.93 9.79
C SER A 43 -14.20 3.33 11.19
N ILE A 44 -12.87 3.39 11.40
CA ILE A 44 -12.28 3.78 12.67
C ILE A 44 -12.27 5.31 12.79
N PRO A 45 -12.69 5.89 13.93
CA PRO A 45 -12.62 7.34 14.17
C PRO A 45 -11.21 7.89 13.95
N GLU A 46 -11.10 9.12 13.43
CA GLU A 46 -9.81 9.73 13.09
C GLU A 46 -8.83 9.79 14.27
N GLU A 47 -9.32 10.20 15.45
CA GLU A 47 -8.51 10.24 16.68
C GLU A 47 -7.93 8.85 17.02
N THR A 48 -8.74 7.79 16.87
CA THR A 48 -8.27 6.42 17.09
C THR A 48 -7.27 5.98 16.03
N LYS A 49 -7.47 6.36 14.76
CA LYS A 49 -6.50 6.08 13.69
C LYS A 49 -5.16 6.77 13.97
N GLU A 50 -5.17 8.03 14.37
CA GLU A 50 -3.97 8.79 14.74
C GLU A 50 -3.22 8.15 15.91
N MET A 51 -3.94 7.74 16.97
CA MET A 51 -3.33 7.02 18.11
C MET A 51 -2.67 5.69 17.70
N LEU A 52 -3.24 5.00 16.72
CA LEU A 52 -2.70 3.74 16.19
C LEU A 52 -1.60 3.97 15.13
N GLY A 53 -1.29 5.22 14.79
CA GLY A 53 -0.35 5.57 13.72
C GLY A 53 -0.89 5.35 12.30
N ILE A 54 -2.19 5.10 12.15
CA ILE A 54 -2.82 4.90 10.85
C ILE A 54 -3.11 6.27 10.25
N ASN A 55 -2.27 6.71 9.33
CA ASN A 55 -2.46 7.97 8.60
C ASN A 55 -2.38 7.73 7.09
N ASP A 56 -2.58 8.81 6.32
CA ASP A 56 -2.60 8.76 4.86
C ASP A 56 -1.24 8.44 4.21
N LYS A 57 -0.20 8.20 5.01
CA LYS A 57 1.12 7.76 4.54
C LYS A 57 1.37 6.27 4.78
N LEU A 58 0.54 5.60 5.59
CA LEU A 58 0.69 4.18 5.86
C LEU A 58 0.25 3.36 4.63
N ILE A 59 1.18 2.65 4.01
CA ILE A 59 0.89 1.70 2.94
C ILE A 59 1.05 0.29 3.50
N ARG A 60 0.11 -0.60 3.17
CA ARG A 60 0.21 -2.03 3.49
C ARG A 60 0.29 -2.85 2.21
N LEU A 61 1.27 -3.75 2.16
CA LEU A 61 1.49 -4.69 1.06
C LEU A 61 1.29 -6.13 1.53
N SER A 62 0.45 -6.86 0.81
CA SER A 62 0.44 -8.32 0.78
C SER A 62 1.22 -8.78 -0.44
N VAL A 63 2.44 -9.25 -0.24
CA VAL A 63 3.29 -9.73 -1.33
C VAL A 63 2.84 -11.13 -1.75
N GLY A 64 2.50 -11.27 -3.03
CA GLY A 64 2.08 -12.53 -3.66
C GLY A 64 3.25 -13.42 -4.06
N LEU A 65 3.05 -14.19 -5.12
CA LEU A 65 3.97 -15.21 -5.64
C LEU A 65 4.62 -14.81 -6.97
N GLU A 66 4.51 -13.54 -7.38
CA GLU A 66 5.21 -13.02 -8.54
C GLU A 66 6.73 -13.06 -8.35
N THR A 67 7.49 -12.94 -9.44
CA THR A 67 8.95 -12.92 -9.37
C THR A 67 9.45 -11.70 -8.60
N GLU A 68 10.42 -11.88 -7.72
CA GLU A 68 11.08 -10.80 -6.95
C GLU A 68 11.45 -9.61 -7.83
N ARG A 69 12.05 -9.87 -9.01
CA ARG A 69 12.44 -8.83 -9.97
C ARG A 69 11.27 -7.96 -10.39
N ASP A 70 10.11 -8.56 -10.65
CA ASP A 70 8.95 -7.84 -11.16
C ASP A 70 8.32 -7.02 -10.04
N ILE A 71 8.25 -7.56 -8.82
CA ILE A 71 7.84 -6.85 -7.60
C ILE A 71 8.73 -5.63 -7.35
N LEU A 72 10.05 -5.81 -7.36
CA LEU A 72 11.01 -4.72 -7.13
C LEU A 72 10.91 -3.64 -8.22
N ALA A 73 10.75 -4.04 -9.48
CA ALA A 73 10.60 -3.10 -10.59
C ALA A 73 9.31 -2.29 -10.49
N ASP A 74 8.19 -2.91 -10.08
CA ASP A 74 6.92 -2.21 -9.89
C ASP A 74 6.96 -1.23 -8.71
N LEU A 75 7.57 -1.63 -7.60
CA LEU A 75 7.76 -0.74 -6.44
C LEU A 75 8.68 0.43 -6.76
N ASP A 76 9.82 0.20 -7.44
CA ASP A 76 10.76 1.27 -7.80
C ASP A 76 10.13 2.31 -8.73
N GLN A 77 9.39 1.88 -9.76
CA GLN A 77 8.71 2.81 -10.66
C GLN A 77 7.58 3.57 -9.96
N ALA A 78 6.81 2.91 -9.10
CA ALA A 78 5.73 3.55 -8.34
C ALA A 78 6.27 4.57 -7.32
N LEU A 79 7.38 4.23 -6.64
CA LEU A 79 8.06 5.15 -5.71
C LEU A 79 8.57 6.41 -6.42
N LYS A 80 9.14 6.29 -7.61
CA LYS A 80 9.56 7.44 -8.43
C LYS A 80 8.38 8.30 -8.88
N ALA A 81 7.26 7.69 -9.26
CA ALA A 81 6.05 8.42 -9.66
C ALA A 81 5.36 9.14 -8.49
N SER A 82 5.64 8.74 -7.25
CA SER A 82 5.04 9.29 -6.04
C SER A 82 5.73 10.54 -5.46
N GLN A 83 6.90 10.91 -6.00
CA GLN A 83 7.64 12.10 -5.58
C GLN A 83 6.88 13.39 -5.91
#